data_AF-A0A951DCE7-F1
#
_entry.id   AF-A0A951DCE7-F1
#
_cell.length_a   1.000
_cell.length_b   1.000
_cell.length_c   1.000
_cell.angle_alpha   90.00
_cell.angle_beta   90.00
_cell.angle_gamma   90.00
#
_symmetry.space_group_name_H-M   'P 1'
#
loop_
_entity.id
_entity.type
_entity.pdbx_description
1 polymer ?
#
loop_
_entity_poly.entity_id
_entity_poly.type
_entity_poly.pdbx_seq_one_letter_code
_entity_poly.pdbx_strand_id
1 'polypeptide(L)'
;ELLNVPARYVGAAGDLIIAAVDLLLGGGQPPLRKTIQLGKELKVAMLEWERFVFPLPLEVVGGMQSRALDSGEEDLMHTGYRAAVVSQKPKGFFKKKWTLPVTVLSAIAKGDEEIFWKSPAEFERNKAVAHEKWDLFPQLYRGRRADWKFFVKLGRPADSAGTRHEYLWFEVLELERERVRGVLRSRPEAAKKTKPSEEGWYPLDKLADWRIQTSEGEFTPENAEPLLAKAEIRPEPEPVHSDSPFNEEIGDGAYEGLDDDEDDGEGDDGGEDESAGEPTSEPA
;
A
#
# COMPACT_ATOMS: atom_id res chain seq x y z
N GLU A 1 -3.59 20.93 12.89
CA GLU A 1 -3.67 20.68 14.34
C GLU A 1 -5.03 20.08 14.73
N LEU A 2 -5.06 19.21 15.74
CA LEU A 2 -6.27 18.84 16.47
C LEU A 2 -6.10 19.29 17.91
N LEU A 3 -7.11 19.93 18.47
CA LEU A 3 -7.03 20.63 19.76
C LEU A 3 -8.03 20.04 20.74
N ASN A 4 -7.65 19.97 22.02
CA ASN A 4 -8.45 19.38 23.10
C ASN A 4 -8.86 17.91 22.82
N VAL A 5 -7.94 17.11 22.28
CA VAL A 5 -8.17 15.69 22.02
C VAL A 5 -8.20 14.92 23.33
N PRO A 6 -9.30 14.22 23.68
CA PRO A 6 -9.31 13.34 24.85
C PRO A 6 -8.27 12.22 24.72
N ALA A 7 -7.62 11.84 25.81
CA ALA A 7 -6.54 10.83 25.83
C ALA A 7 -6.88 9.54 25.06
N ARG A 8 -8.12 9.05 25.17
CA ARG A 8 -8.63 7.86 24.46
C ARG A 8 -8.65 7.97 22.93
N TYR A 9 -8.48 9.16 22.36
CA TYR A 9 -8.49 9.41 20.92
C TYR A 9 -7.17 9.93 20.39
N VAL A 10 -6.08 9.90 21.17
CA VAL A 10 -4.78 10.43 20.73
C VAL A 10 -4.25 9.71 19.49
N GLY A 11 -4.30 8.37 19.47
CA GLY A 11 -3.90 7.59 18.28
C GLY A 11 -4.73 7.96 17.05
N ALA A 12 -6.05 7.90 17.17
CA ALA A 12 -6.98 8.28 16.10
C ALA A 12 -6.82 9.74 15.62
N ALA A 13 -6.41 10.64 16.50
CA ALA A 13 -6.11 12.02 16.13
C ALA A 13 -4.81 12.13 15.32
N GLY A 14 -3.80 11.31 15.65
CA GLY A 14 -2.58 11.16 14.85
C GLY A 14 -2.92 10.73 13.43
N ASP A 15 -3.67 9.64 13.27
CA ASP A 15 -4.07 9.11 11.96
C ASP A 15 -4.88 10.15 11.15
N LEU A 16 -5.80 10.86 11.80
CA LEU A 16 -6.58 11.92 11.16
C LEU A 16 -5.73 13.10 10.69
N ILE A 17 -4.69 13.46 11.44
CA ILE A 17 -3.74 14.51 11.04
C ILE A 17 -2.92 14.04 9.85
N ILE A 18 -2.41 12.81 9.87
CA ILE A 18 -1.63 12.23 8.77
C ILE A 18 -2.46 12.26 7.48
N ALA A 19 -3.69 11.74 7.51
CA ALA A 19 -4.57 11.76 6.35
C ALA A 19 -4.88 13.19 5.84
N ALA A 20 -5.01 14.17 6.74
CA ALA A 20 -5.19 15.57 6.34
C ALA A 20 -3.91 16.16 5.71
N VAL A 21 -2.72 15.79 6.20
CA VAL A 21 -1.43 16.18 5.65
C VAL A 21 -1.21 15.54 4.27
N ASP A 22 -1.54 14.26 4.09
CA ASP A 22 -1.42 13.58 2.81
C ASP A 22 -2.29 14.24 1.73
N LEU A 23 -3.50 14.65 2.09
CA LEU A 23 -4.35 15.45 1.19
C LEU A 23 -3.67 16.78 0.80
N LEU A 24 -3.03 17.46 1.75
CA LEU A 24 -2.35 18.74 1.53
C LEU A 24 -1.11 18.59 0.63
N LEU A 25 -0.28 17.59 0.91
CA LEU A 25 0.95 17.30 0.17
C LEU A 25 0.64 16.76 -1.23
N GLY A 26 -0.46 16.05 -1.41
CA GLY A 26 -0.96 15.60 -2.72
C GLY A 26 -1.48 16.72 -3.64
N GLY A 27 -1.22 17.99 -3.31
CA GLY A 27 -1.65 19.15 -4.09
C GLY A 27 -3.06 19.64 -3.77
N GLY A 28 -3.74 19.04 -2.79
CA GLY A 28 -5.00 19.55 -2.28
C GLY A 28 -4.77 20.82 -1.47
N GLN A 29 -5.38 21.94 -1.86
CA GLN A 29 -5.57 23.07 -0.95
C GLN A 29 -7.02 23.05 -0.46
N PRO A 30 -7.32 22.31 0.63
CA PRO A 30 -8.66 22.20 1.14
C PRO A 30 -9.17 23.59 1.53
N PRO A 31 -10.30 24.04 0.97
CA PRO A 31 -10.84 25.34 1.29
C PRO A 31 -11.20 25.40 2.78
N LEU A 32 -10.69 26.42 3.47
CA LEU A 32 -11.04 26.66 4.88
C LEU A 32 -12.55 26.80 5.03
N ARG A 33 -13.06 26.27 6.15
CA ARG A 33 -14.46 26.27 6.59
C ARG A 33 -15.40 25.48 5.69
N LYS A 34 -14.90 24.78 4.67
CA LYS A 34 -15.67 23.82 3.88
C LYS A 34 -15.41 22.41 4.37
N THR A 35 -16.40 21.55 4.13
CA THR A 35 -16.25 20.13 4.36
C THR A 35 -15.21 19.56 3.40
N ILE A 36 -14.29 18.78 3.96
CA ILE A 36 -13.37 17.92 3.22
C ILE A 36 -13.67 16.47 3.60
N GLN A 37 -13.42 15.57 2.64
CA GLN A 37 -13.58 14.14 2.83
C GLN A 37 -12.20 13.50 2.75
N LEU A 38 -11.77 12.90 3.86
CA LEU A 38 -10.46 12.27 4.03
C LEU A 38 -10.51 10.75 3.86
N GLY A 39 -11.67 10.23 3.45
CA GLY A 39 -11.97 8.83 3.61
C GLY A 39 -13.44 8.46 3.46
N LYS A 40 -13.74 7.18 3.56
CA LYS A 40 -15.11 6.66 3.61
C LYS A 40 -15.75 7.13 4.92
N GLU A 41 -16.70 8.05 4.82
CA GLU A 41 -17.39 8.67 5.97
C GLU A 41 -16.57 9.63 6.85
N LEU A 42 -15.27 9.83 6.59
CA LEU A 42 -14.45 10.83 7.28
C LEU A 42 -14.64 12.23 6.72
N LYS A 43 -15.71 12.89 7.16
CA LYS A 43 -15.99 14.28 6.81
C LYS A 43 -15.58 15.22 7.94
N VAL A 44 -14.62 16.08 7.66
CA VAL A 44 -14.13 17.11 8.57
C VAL A 44 -14.14 18.47 7.88
N ALA A 45 -13.77 19.53 8.60
CA ALA A 45 -13.45 20.81 8.01
C ALA A 45 -12.13 21.32 8.58
N MET A 46 -11.50 22.26 7.88
CA MET A 46 -10.30 22.94 8.36
C MET A 46 -10.62 24.40 8.63
N LEU A 47 -10.10 24.96 9.72
CA LEU A 47 -10.29 26.36 10.10
C LEU A 47 -8.95 27.01 10.35
N GLU A 48 -8.89 28.32 10.23
CA GLU A 48 -7.84 29.10 10.89
C GLU A 48 -7.84 28.73 12.38
N TRP A 49 -6.69 28.33 12.90
CA TRP A 49 -6.58 27.78 14.25
C TRP A 49 -7.05 28.80 15.31
N GLU A 50 -6.78 30.09 15.10
CA GLU A 50 -7.19 31.21 15.97
C GLU A 50 -8.70 31.21 16.18
N ARG A 51 -9.47 30.94 15.11
CA ARG A 51 -10.93 30.91 15.18
C ARG A 51 -11.47 29.75 16.01
N PHE A 52 -10.71 28.66 16.11
CA PHE A 52 -11.08 27.53 16.94
C PHE A 52 -10.70 27.77 18.41
N VAL A 53 -9.53 28.36 18.67
CA VAL A 53 -9.06 28.60 20.04
C VAL A 53 -9.67 29.83 20.71
N PHE A 54 -10.02 30.88 19.95
CA PHE A 54 -10.58 32.12 20.46
C PHE A 54 -11.81 31.94 21.36
N PRO A 55 -12.79 31.06 21.04
CA PRO A 55 -13.96 30.84 21.89
C PRO A 55 -13.72 29.86 23.05
N LEU A 56 -12.51 29.32 23.24
CA LEU A 56 -12.20 28.42 24.35
C LEU A 56 -12.01 29.23 25.66
N PRO A 57 -12.32 28.64 26.84
CA PRO A 57 -11.96 29.23 28.12
C PRO A 57 -10.46 29.52 28.22
N LEU A 58 -10.12 30.54 28.99
CA LEU A 58 -8.76 31.06 29.14
C LEU A 58 -7.80 30.03 29.74
N GLU A 59 -8.32 29.15 30.59
CA GLU A 59 -7.57 28.16 31.36
C GLU A 59 -7.31 26.87 30.55
N VAL A 60 -7.81 26.78 29.31
CA VAL A 60 -7.61 25.59 28.47
C VAL A 60 -6.17 25.55 27.97
N VAL A 61 -5.46 24.47 28.30
CA VAL A 61 -4.13 24.15 27.77
C VAL A 61 -4.19 24.10 26.24
N GLY A 62 -3.26 24.80 25.58
CA GLY A 62 -3.26 24.97 24.12
C GLY A 62 -4.29 25.98 23.59
N GLY A 63 -5.02 26.68 24.46
CA GLY A 63 -5.83 27.86 24.14
C GLY A 63 -4.99 29.13 23.96
N MET A 64 -5.65 30.27 23.71
CA MET A 64 -4.95 31.53 23.42
C MET A 64 -3.99 31.97 24.54
N GLN A 65 -4.42 31.89 25.81
CA GLN A 65 -3.59 32.30 26.93
C GLN A 65 -2.42 31.34 27.18
N SER A 66 -2.66 30.03 27.11
CA SER A 66 -1.59 29.02 27.20
C SER A 66 -0.50 29.29 26.17
N ARG A 67 -0.88 29.54 24.91
CA ARG A 67 0.07 29.81 23.82
C ARG A 67 0.80 31.14 23.98
N ALA A 68 0.11 32.17 24.49
CA ALA A 68 0.76 33.46 24.76
C ALA A 68 1.76 33.39 25.93
N LEU A 69 1.59 32.44 26.86
CA LEU A 69 2.54 32.18 27.95
C LEU A 69 3.71 31.31 27.48
N ASP A 70 3.45 30.38 26.56
CA ASP A 70 4.49 29.54 25.93
C ASP A 70 5.29 30.32 24.87
N SER A 71 4.77 31.45 24.39
CA SER A 71 5.40 32.29 23.38
C SER A 71 6.49 33.19 23.97
N GLY A 72 7.66 32.61 24.31
CA GLY A 72 8.88 33.38 24.54
C GLY A 72 9.36 34.10 23.27
N GLU A 73 10.49 34.83 23.35
CA GLU A 73 11.07 35.59 22.21
C GLU A 73 11.38 34.73 20.97
N GLU A 74 11.36 33.40 21.08
CA GLU A 74 11.57 32.43 20.00
C GLU A 74 10.42 31.40 19.88
N ASP A 75 9.16 31.82 19.88
CA ASP A 75 8.05 30.90 19.62
C ASP A 75 7.96 30.46 18.16
N LEU A 76 8.89 29.61 17.74
CA LEU A 76 8.87 28.94 16.45
C LEU A 76 7.77 27.85 16.39
N MET A 77 7.23 27.45 17.54
CA MET A 77 6.31 26.32 17.68
C MET A 77 4.85 26.71 17.52
N HIS A 78 4.51 28.00 17.50
CA HIS A 78 3.17 28.53 17.17
C HIS A 78 3.15 29.56 16.03
N THR A 79 4.29 29.81 15.38
CA THR A 79 4.35 30.67 14.18
C THR A 79 3.99 29.89 12.90
N GLY A 80 3.57 30.61 11.85
CA GLY A 80 3.24 30.06 10.52
C GLY A 80 1.75 29.81 10.25
N TYR A 81 1.42 29.50 8.99
CA TYR A 81 0.05 29.19 8.55
C TYR A 81 -0.42 27.86 9.14
N ARG A 82 -1.38 27.91 10.05
CA ARG A 82 -1.91 26.75 10.77
C ARG A 82 -3.40 26.63 10.60
N ALA A 83 -3.86 25.38 10.57
CA ALA A 83 -5.27 25.08 10.53
C ALA A 83 -5.67 24.06 11.61
N ALA A 84 -6.80 24.29 12.24
CA ALA A 84 -7.45 23.34 13.13
C ALA A 84 -8.37 22.41 12.31
N VAL A 85 -8.22 21.10 12.49
CA VAL A 85 -9.16 20.09 11.98
C VAL A 85 -10.33 20.00 12.94
N VAL A 86 -11.55 20.14 12.43
CA VAL A 86 -12.78 20.25 13.22
C VAL A 86 -13.89 19.40 12.64
N SER A 87 -14.99 19.29 13.37
CA SER A 87 -16.23 18.68 12.90
C SER A 87 -16.70 19.31 11.57
N GLN A 88 -17.33 18.51 10.72
CA GLN A 88 -17.76 18.90 9.37
C GLN A 88 -18.51 20.25 9.30
N LYS A 89 -19.30 20.56 10.34
CA LYS A 89 -20.12 21.77 10.47
C LYS A 89 -20.13 22.19 11.94
N PRO A 90 -20.29 23.50 12.23
CA PRO A 90 -20.42 23.96 13.59
C PRO A 90 -21.75 23.47 14.19
N LYS A 91 -21.72 23.07 15.46
CA LYS A 91 -22.84 22.47 16.20
C LYS A 91 -23.36 23.44 17.27
N GLY A 92 -24.64 23.34 17.62
CA GLY A 92 -25.28 24.14 18.67
C GLY A 92 -26.56 24.84 18.20
N PHE A 93 -27.56 24.92 19.08
CA PHE A 93 -28.89 25.44 18.76
C PHE A 93 -28.94 26.99 18.72
N PHE A 94 -28.33 27.67 19.69
CA PHE A 94 -28.32 29.14 19.78
C PHE A 94 -27.01 29.79 19.28
N LYS A 95 -25.86 29.18 19.56
CA LYS A 95 -24.55 29.60 19.04
C LYS A 95 -23.87 28.40 18.39
N LYS A 96 -23.73 28.46 17.07
CA LYS A 96 -23.02 27.43 16.30
C LYS A 96 -21.53 27.54 16.58
N LYS A 97 -20.94 26.51 17.19
CA LYS A 97 -19.51 26.42 17.50
C LYS A 97 -18.88 25.27 16.75
N TRP A 98 -17.68 25.48 16.25
CA TRP A 98 -16.86 24.38 15.75
C TRP A 98 -16.37 23.56 16.93
N THR A 99 -16.31 22.24 16.74
CA THR A 99 -15.94 21.30 17.79
C THR A 99 -14.95 20.29 17.25
N LEU A 100 -14.30 19.53 18.14
CA LEU A 100 -13.55 18.35 17.75
C LEU A 100 -14.45 17.39 16.92
N PRO A 101 -13.93 16.72 15.88
CA PRO A 101 -14.70 15.77 15.08
C PRO A 101 -14.83 14.42 15.80
N VAL A 102 -15.47 14.40 16.97
CA VAL A 102 -15.55 13.22 17.86
C VAL A 102 -16.10 11.97 17.18
N THR A 103 -17.07 12.12 16.27
CA THR A 103 -17.64 10.99 15.52
C THR A 103 -16.62 10.35 14.58
N VAL A 104 -15.79 11.18 13.94
CA VAL A 104 -14.70 10.77 13.04
C VAL A 104 -13.61 10.08 13.86
N LEU A 105 -13.16 10.71 14.96
CA LEU A 105 -12.17 10.13 15.87
C LEU A 105 -12.64 8.79 16.46
N SER A 106 -13.92 8.69 16.81
CA SER A 106 -14.49 7.43 17.31
C SER A 106 -14.60 6.36 16.23
N ALA A 107 -14.76 6.72 14.96
CA ALA A 107 -14.75 5.75 13.87
C ALA A 107 -13.34 5.21 13.65
N ILE A 108 -12.35 6.09 13.58
CA ILE A 108 -10.94 5.74 13.45
C ILE A 108 -10.48 4.86 14.62
N ALA A 109 -10.79 5.26 15.86
CA ALA A 109 -10.40 4.50 17.06
C ALA A 109 -11.04 3.09 17.15
N LYS A 110 -12.09 2.81 16.37
CA LYS A 110 -12.68 1.46 16.27
C LYS A 110 -11.93 0.56 15.28
N GLY A 111 -10.91 1.07 14.60
CA GLY A 111 -9.96 0.28 13.82
C GLY A 111 -10.50 -0.21 12.47
N ASP A 112 -11.40 0.53 11.83
CA ASP A 112 -11.79 0.20 10.45
C ASP A 112 -10.75 0.81 9.48
N GLU A 113 -9.86 -0.06 9.00
CA GLU A 113 -8.70 0.29 8.18
C GLU A 113 -9.09 0.83 6.79
N GLU A 114 -10.32 0.60 6.33
CA GLU A 114 -10.84 1.12 5.07
C GLU A 114 -11.37 2.56 5.17
N ILE A 115 -11.29 3.16 6.37
CA ILE A 115 -11.91 4.44 6.60
C ILE A 115 -11.15 5.59 5.91
N PHE A 116 -9.83 5.51 5.72
CA PHE A 116 -9.03 6.58 5.10
C PHE A 116 -8.82 6.42 3.60
N TRP A 117 -8.78 7.54 2.88
CA TRP A 117 -8.26 7.59 1.52
C TRP A 117 -6.80 7.99 1.56
N LYS A 118 -5.93 7.14 1.01
CA LYS A 118 -4.52 7.46 0.84
C LYS A 118 -4.33 8.44 -0.31
N SER A 119 -3.41 9.38 -0.15
CA SER A 119 -3.03 10.25 -1.28
C SER A 119 -2.25 9.46 -2.34
N PRO A 120 -2.18 9.92 -3.60
CA PRO A 120 -1.33 9.30 -4.60
C PRO A 120 0.16 9.24 -4.18
N ALA A 121 0.66 10.28 -3.51
CA ALA A 121 2.04 10.31 -3.05
C ALA A 121 2.33 9.28 -1.94
N GLU A 122 1.40 9.14 -0.98
CA GLU A 122 1.48 8.12 0.07
C GLU A 122 1.37 6.71 -0.53
N PHE A 123 0.49 6.53 -1.53
CA PHE A 123 0.37 5.28 -2.25
C PHE A 123 1.68 4.89 -2.97
N GLU A 124 2.29 5.81 -3.71
CA GLU A 124 3.58 5.56 -4.38
C GLU A 124 4.72 5.32 -3.38
N ARG A 125 4.74 6.05 -2.26
CA ARG A 125 5.68 5.80 -1.16
C ARG A 125 5.53 4.37 -0.65
N ASN A 126 4.31 3.95 -0.32
CA ASN A 126 4.05 2.61 0.22
C ASN A 126 4.45 1.53 -0.79
N LYS A 127 4.15 1.74 -2.07
CA LYS A 127 4.61 0.86 -3.15
C LYS A 127 6.13 0.76 -3.18
N ALA A 128 6.85 1.88 -3.12
CA ALA A 128 8.31 1.90 -3.11
C ALA A 128 8.88 1.14 -1.90
N VAL A 129 8.34 1.38 -0.70
CA VAL A 129 8.77 0.67 0.53
C VAL A 129 8.48 -0.84 0.42
N ALA A 130 7.32 -1.22 -0.11
CA ALA A 130 6.97 -2.63 -0.29
C ALA A 130 7.95 -3.37 -1.21
N HIS A 131 8.38 -2.72 -2.29
CA HIS A 131 9.41 -3.24 -3.20
C HIS A 131 10.79 -3.24 -2.54
N GLU A 132 11.20 -2.17 -1.87
CA GLU A 132 12.50 -2.09 -1.17
C GLU A 132 12.65 -3.20 -0.13
N LYS A 133 11.58 -3.48 0.61
CA LYS A 133 11.58 -4.49 1.68
C LYS A 133 11.12 -5.86 1.19
N TRP A 134 10.94 -6.07 -0.10
CA TRP A 134 10.39 -7.34 -0.62
C TRP A 134 11.21 -8.55 -0.19
N ASP A 135 12.55 -8.46 -0.17
CA ASP A 135 13.43 -9.60 0.18
C ASP A 135 13.15 -10.18 1.58
N LEU A 136 12.60 -9.39 2.49
CA LEU A 136 12.19 -9.83 3.82
C LEU A 136 10.99 -10.80 3.76
N PHE A 137 10.06 -10.57 2.83
CA PHE A 137 8.80 -11.29 2.77
C PHE A 137 8.98 -12.78 2.41
N PRO A 138 9.73 -13.19 1.36
CA PRO A 138 10.03 -14.61 1.11
C PRO A 138 10.81 -15.29 2.24
N GLN A 139 11.70 -14.58 2.93
CA GLN A 139 12.44 -15.13 4.07
C GLN A 139 11.48 -15.49 5.21
N LEU A 140 10.61 -14.55 5.59
CA LEU A 140 9.56 -14.79 6.59
C LEU A 140 8.56 -15.85 6.13
N TYR A 141 8.23 -15.89 4.85
CA TYR A 141 7.33 -16.90 4.29
C TYR A 141 7.91 -18.31 4.43
N ARG A 142 9.20 -18.50 4.17
CA ARG A 142 9.86 -19.82 4.30
C ARG A 142 9.95 -20.27 5.76
N GLY A 143 10.26 -19.36 6.68
CA GLY A 143 10.31 -19.62 8.12
C GLY A 143 8.98 -19.41 8.85
N ARG A 144 7.85 -19.38 8.13
CA ARG A 144 6.56 -19.01 8.73
C ARG A 144 6.09 -20.03 9.76
N ARG A 145 5.42 -19.52 10.80
CA ARG A 145 4.67 -20.32 11.76
C ARG A 145 3.28 -20.65 11.21
N ALA A 146 2.66 -21.70 11.72
CA ALA A 146 1.36 -22.17 11.24
C ALA A 146 0.23 -21.14 11.41
N ASP A 147 0.33 -20.24 12.39
CA ASP A 147 -0.65 -19.18 12.64
C ASP A 147 -0.45 -17.94 11.76
N TRP A 148 0.64 -17.87 10.99
CA TRP A 148 0.95 -16.71 10.17
C TRP A 148 0.26 -16.79 8.82
N LYS A 149 -0.37 -15.69 8.41
CA LYS A 149 -0.98 -15.52 7.10
C LYS A 149 -0.32 -14.39 6.34
N PHE A 150 -0.02 -14.65 5.09
CA PHE A 150 0.73 -13.74 4.23
C PHE A 150 -0.21 -13.17 3.19
N PHE A 151 -0.14 -11.86 2.98
CA PHE A 151 -0.94 -11.17 2.00
C PHE A 151 -0.10 -10.23 1.17
N VAL A 152 -0.45 -10.12 -0.10
CA VAL A 152 0.10 -9.13 -1.02
C VAL A 152 -1.03 -8.28 -1.58
N LYS A 153 -0.78 -6.99 -1.74
CA LYS A 153 -1.69 -6.07 -2.43
C LYS A 153 -1.18 -5.88 -3.85
N LEU A 154 -2.00 -6.25 -4.83
CA LEU A 154 -1.62 -6.23 -6.23
C LEU A 154 -2.55 -5.33 -7.04
N GLY A 155 -1.97 -4.58 -7.97
CA GLY A 155 -2.73 -3.79 -8.94
C GLY A 155 -3.35 -4.67 -10.01
N ARG A 156 -4.66 -4.54 -10.21
CA ARG A 156 -5.40 -5.13 -11.33
C ARG A 156 -5.97 -4.02 -12.22
N PRO A 157 -5.91 -4.16 -13.55
CA PRO A 157 -6.64 -3.29 -14.46
C PRO A 157 -8.14 -3.21 -14.10
N ALA A 158 -8.63 -2.00 -13.85
CA ALA A 158 -10.03 -1.69 -13.58
C ALA A 158 -10.81 -1.32 -14.85
N ASP A 159 -10.11 -1.12 -15.96
CA ASP A 159 -10.68 -0.94 -17.29
C ASP A 159 -9.91 -1.76 -18.33
N SER A 160 -10.53 -1.97 -19.50
CA SER A 160 -9.95 -2.71 -20.62
C SER A 160 -8.70 -2.03 -21.20
N ALA A 161 -8.54 -0.72 -20.97
CA ALA A 161 -7.39 0.04 -21.40
C ALA A 161 -6.18 -0.10 -20.44
N GLY A 162 -6.36 -0.67 -19.25
CA GLY A 162 -5.29 -0.80 -18.25
C GLY A 162 -4.81 0.52 -17.65
N THR A 163 -5.57 1.60 -17.84
CA THR A 163 -5.17 2.95 -17.40
C THR A 163 -5.49 3.21 -15.94
N ARG A 164 -6.55 2.57 -15.43
CA ARG A 164 -6.89 2.59 -14.01
C ARG A 164 -6.61 1.24 -13.40
N HIS A 165 -6.04 1.27 -12.21
CA HIS A 165 -5.76 0.08 -11.43
C HIS A 165 -6.60 0.07 -10.16
N GLU A 166 -7.22 -1.09 -9.90
CA GLU A 166 -7.79 -1.42 -8.62
C GLU A 166 -6.78 -2.27 -7.83
N TYR A 167 -6.50 -1.90 -6.59
CA TYR A 167 -5.49 -2.59 -5.78
C TYR A 167 -6.16 -3.48 -4.75
N LEU A 168 -5.95 -4.80 -4.88
CA LEU A 168 -6.67 -5.82 -4.15
C LEU A 168 -5.73 -6.68 -3.31
N TRP A 169 -6.22 -7.12 -2.15
CA TRP A 169 -5.49 -8.04 -1.27
C TRP A 169 -5.70 -9.50 -1.67
N PHE A 170 -4.58 -10.21 -1.82
CA PHE A 170 -4.50 -11.65 -2.11
C PHE A 170 -3.79 -12.34 -0.93
N GLU A 171 -4.36 -13.44 -0.44
CA GLU A 171 -3.66 -14.33 0.48
C GLU A 171 -2.68 -15.19 -0.33
N VAL A 172 -1.43 -15.26 0.12
CA VAL A 172 -0.33 -15.96 -0.55
C VAL A 172 -0.40 -17.45 -0.26
N LEU A 173 -0.41 -18.25 -1.32
CA LEU A 173 -0.38 -19.72 -1.26
C LEU A 173 1.02 -20.26 -1.60
N GLU A 174 1.69 -19.66 -2.58
CA GLU A 174 3.02 -20.07 -3.06
C GLU A 174 3.81 -18.84 -3.52
N LEU A 175 5.13 -18.91 -3.40
CA LEU A 175 6.06 -17.86 -3.84
C LEU A 175 7.08 -18.43 -4.81
N GLU A 176 7.32 -17.69 -5.89
CA GLU A 176 8.47 -17.86 -6.78
C GLU A 176 9.26 -16.55 -6.85
N ARG A 177 10.38 -16.56 -7.58
CA ARG A 177 11.30 -15.42 -7.66
C ARG A 177 10.62 -14.13 -8.16
N GLU A 178 9.74 -14.23 -9.16
CA GLU A 178 9.15 -13.06 -9.85
C GLU A 178 7.61 -13.06 -9.85
N ARG A 179 6.99 -14.02 -9.17
CA ARG A 179 5.54 -14.12 -9.10
C ARG A 179 5.07 -14.77 -7.80
N VAL A 180 3.82 -14.48 -7.47
CA VAL A 180 3.13 -14.96 -6.28
C VAL A 180 1.85 -15.65 -6.70
N ARG A 181 1.59 -16.84 -6.16
CA ARG A 181 0.30 -17.50 -6.27
C ARG A 181 -0.56 -17.07 -5.10
N GLY A 182 -1.74 -16.54 -5.39
CA GLY A 182 -2.61 -16.06 -4.33
C GLY A 182 -4.09 -16.22 -4.63
N VAL A 183 -4.88 -16.21 -3.57
CA VAL A 183 -6.34 -16.23 -3.63
C VAL A 183 -6.89 -14.87 -3.24
N LEU A 184 -7.75 -14.32 -4.09
CA LEU A 184 -8.39 -13.03 -3.84
C LEU A 184 -9.30 -13.11 -2.62
N ARG A 185 -9.04 -12.27 -1.61
CA ARG A 185 -9.85 -12.17 -0.37
C ARG A 185 -10.76 -10.94 -0.33
N SER A 186 -10.49 -9.94 -1.15
CA SER A 186 -11.30 -8.73 -1.29
C SER A 186 -12.32 -8.86 -2.42
N ARG A 187 -13.47 -8.19 -2.33
CA ARG A 187 -14.41 -8.10 -3.46
C ARG A 187 -14.02 -6.93 -4.35
N PRO A 188 -13.74 -7.14 -5.65
CA PRO A 188 -13.45 -6.02 -6.55
C PRO A 188 -14.67 -5.12 -6.71
N GLU A 189 -14.49 -3.80 -6.61
CA GLU A 189 -15.51 -2.80 -6.91
C GLU A 189 -15.73 -2.65 -8.42
N ALA A 190 -14.66 -2.67 -9.22
CA ALA A 190 -14.74 -2.45 -10.67
C ALA A 190 -15.30 -3.68 -11.40
N ALA A 191 -14.99 -4.88 -10.91
CA ALA A 191 -15.38 -6.11 -11.55
C ALA A 191 -16.57 -6.77 -10.81
N LYS A 192 -17.79 -6.27 -11.05
CA LYS A 192 -19.05 -6.87 -10.58
C LYS A 192 -19.26 -8.35 -11.00
N LYS A 193 -18.39 -8.91 -11.84
CA LYS A 193 -18.43 -10.29 -12.34
C LYS A 193 -17.32 -11.20 -11.80
N THR A 194 -16.37 -10.68 -11.01
CA THR A 194 -15.32 -11.53 -10.44
C THR A 194 -15.85 -12.22 -9.19
N LYS A 195 -15.79 -13.56 -9.18
CA LYS A 195 -16.14 -14.33 -8.00
C LYS A 195 -15.04 -14.12 -6.94
N PRO A 196 -15.39 -13.83 -5.66
CA PRO A 196 -14.47 -14.01 -4.55
C PRO A 196 -13.87 -15.42 -4.65
N SER A 197 -12.57 -15.59 -4.35
CA SER A 197 -11.79 -16.83 -4.51
C SER A 197 -11.14 -17.11 -5.88
N GLU A 198 -10.93 -16.09 -6.73
CA GLU A 198 -10.05 -16.26 -7.90
C GLU A 198 -8.61 -16.54 -7.42
N GLU A 199 -8.13 -17.74 -7.71
CA GLU A 199 -6.76 -18.17 -7.48
C GLU A 199 -5.97 -18.04 -8.78
N GLY A 200 -4.74 -17.54 -8.69
CA GLY A 200 -3.88 -17.44 -9.86
C GLY A 200 -2.46 -17.04 -9.51
N TRP A 201 -1.59 -17.12 -10.51
CA TRP A 201 -0.25 -16.56 -10.47
C TRP A 201 -0.27 -15.09 -10.89
N TYR A 202 0.42 -14.25 -10.12
CA TYR A 202 0.50 -12.82 -10.36
C TYR A 202 1.95 -12.34 -10.35
N PRO A 203 2.34 -11.50 -11.32
CA PRO A 203 3.70 -10.97 -11.38
C PRO A 203 3.94 -9.94 -10.26
N LEU A 204 5.20 -9.89 -9.80
CA LEU A 204 5.64 -9.04 -8.70
C LEU A 204 5.73 -7.55 -9.06
N ASP A 205 5.80 -7.20 -10.34
CA ASP A 205 5.77 -5.82 -10.84
C ASP A 205 4.45 -5.09 -10.49
N LYS A 206 3.39 -5.84 -10.19
CA LYS A 206 2.08 -5.34 -9.75
C LYS A 206 1.99 -5.13 -8.24
N LEU A 207 3.06 -5.41 -7.49
CA LEU A 207 3.09 -5.22 -6.05
C LEU A 207 2.87 -3.75 -5.69
N ALA A 208 1.96 -3.53 -4.76
CA ALA A 208 1.68 -2.22 -4.18
C ALA A 208 1.88 -2.19 -2.67
N ASP A 209 1.75 -3.35 -2.01
CA ASP A 209 1.96 -3.50 -0.57
C ASP A 209 2.03 -4.99 -0.20
N TRP A 210 2.48 -5.31 1.01
CA TRP A 210 2.37 -6.66 1.58
C TRP A 210 2.19 -6.62 3.09
N ARG A 211 1.57 -7.66 3.66
CA ARG A 211 1.38 -7.76 5.12
C ARG A 211 1.39 -9.19 5.61
N ILE A 212 1.70 -9.35 6.89
CA ILE A 212 1.75 -10.63 7.59
C ILE A 212 0.85 -10.51 8.82
N GLN A 213 -0.22 -11.31 8.87
CA GLN A 213 -1.08 -11.41 10.03
C GLN A 213 -0.62 -12.56 10.91
N THR A 214 -0.47 -12.28 12.19
CA THR A 214 -0.04 -13.24 13.22
C THR A 214 -0.99 -13.18 14.42
N SER A 215 -0.81 -14.09 15.37
CA SER A 215 -1.51 -14.00 16.67
C SER A 215 -1.18 -12.76 17.50
N GLU A 216 -0.05 -12.09 17.23
CA GLU A 216 0.38 -10.88 17.94
C GLU A 216 -0.10 -9.57 17.27
N GLY A 217 -0.58 -9.66 16.03
CA GLY A 217 -1.01 -8.50 15.26
C GLY A 217 -0.59 -8.58 13.79
N GLU A 218 -0.76 -7.44 13.12
CA GLU A 218 -0.43 -7.25 11.71
C GLU A 218 0.92 -6.55 11.54
N PHE A 219 1.72 -7.09 10.62
CA PHE A 219 3.04 -6.59 10.28
C PHE A 219 3.07 -6.20 8.79
N THR A 220 3.72 -5.08 8.51
CA THR A 220 3.81 -4.42 7.21
C THR A 220 5.30 -4.29 6.82
N PRO A 221 5.64 -3.78 5.62
CA PRO A 221 7.02 -3.61 5.21
C PRO A 221 7.87 -2.79 6.18
N GLU A 222 7.24 -1.86 6.90
CA GLU A 222 7.93 -0.94 7.81
C GLU A 222 8.27 -1.55 9.18
N ASN A 223 7.57 -2.61 9.60
CA ASN A 223 7.70 -3.13 10.96
C ASN A 223 7.86 -4.65 11.06
N ALA A 224 7.99 -5.36 9.93
CA ALA A 224 8.08 -6.82 9.90
C ALA A 224 9.46 -7.39 10.27
N GLU A 225 10.51 -6.58 10.31
CA GLU A 225 11.88 -7.05 10.60
C GLU A 225 12.01 -7.86 11.90
N PRO A 226 11.37 -7.50 13.03
CA PRO A 226 11.40 -8.28 14.27
C PRO A 226 10.82 -9.70 14.13
N LEU A 227 10.04 -9.99 13.07
CA LEU A 227 9.54 -11.35 12.82
C LEU A 227 10.65 -12.32 12.43
N LEU A 228 11.81 -11.85 11.92
CA LEU A 228 12.93 -12.73 11.55
C LEU A 228 13.41 -13.58 12.72
N ALA A 229 13.47 -12.99 13.93
CA ALA A 229 13.86 -13.71 15.14
C ALA A 229 12.84 -14.77 15.59
N LYS A 230 11.61 -14.70 15.07
CA LYS A 230 10.50 -15.62 15.38
C LYS A 230 10.25 -16.62 14.28
N ALA A 231 10.87 -16.43 13.12
CA ALA A 231 10.75 -17.32 11.98
C ALA A 231 11.52 -18.62 12.26
N GLU A 232 10.90 -19.75 11.97
CA GLU A 232 11.52 -21.07 12.02
C GLU A 232 12.36 -21.26 10.76
N ILE A 233 13.42 -20.46 10.61
CA ILE A 233 14.33 -20.56 9.47
C ILE A 233 15.07 -21.89 9.60
N ARG A 234 14.58 -22.92 8.90
CA ARG A 234 15.37 -24.12 8.63
C ARG A 234 16.50 -23.73 7.67
N PRO A 235 17.76 -24.07 7.97
CA PRO A 235 18.81 -23.97 6.96
C PRO A 235 18.40 -24.83 5.76
N GLU A 236 18.58 -24.30 4.53
CA GLU A 236 18.41 -25.12 3.33
C GLU A 236 19.29 -26.37 3.47
N PRO A 237 18.82 -27.56 3.05
CA PRO A 237 19.71 -28.70 2.97
C PRO A 237 20.88 -28.30 2.08
N GLU A 238 22.10 -28.41 2.61
CA GLU A 238 23.30 -28.13 1.81
C GLU A 238 23.20 -28.90 0.49
N PRO A 239 23.60 -28.28 -0.65
CA PRO A 239 23.65 -28.99 -1.90
C PRO A 239 24.47 -30.26 -1.65
N VAL A 240 23.85 -31.42 -1.89
CA VAL A 240 24.56 -32.70 -1.83
C VAL A 240 25.64 -32.60 -2.89
N HIS A 241 26.85 -32.25 -2.48
CA HIS A 241 28.04 -32.44 -3.29
C HIS A 241 28.11 -33.93 -3.53
N SER A 242 27.73 -34.35 -4.73
CA SER A 242 27.94 -35.70 -5.22
C SER A 242 29.44 -35.87 -5.42
N ASP A 243 30.18 -36.01 -4.34
CA ASP A 243 31.53 -36.57 -4.37
C ASP A 243 31.38 -38.07 -4.62
N SER A 244 31.04 -38.39 -5.87
CA SER A 244 31.26 -39.72 -6.42
C SER A 244 32.75 -39.80 -6.75
N PRO A 245 33.53 -40.70 -6.13
CA PRO A 245 34.89 -40.92 -6.58
C PRO A 245 34.82 -41.62 -7.93
N PHE A 246 35.05 -40.83 -8.99
CA PHE A 246 35.26 -41.36 -10.33
C PHE A 246 36.58 -42.12 -10.32
N ASN A 247 36.49 -43.45 -10.26
CA ASN A 247 37.63 -44.34 -10.30
C ASN A 247 38.11 -44.42 -11.76
N GLU A 248 39.25 -43.79 -12.03
CA GLU A 248 39.94 -43.81 -13.32
C GLU A 248 40.65 -45.16 -13.46
N GLU A 249 40.10 -46.10 -14.23
CA GLU A 249 40.89 -47.17 -14.85
C GLU A 249 40.17 -47.79 -16.05
N ILE A 250 40.97 -48.20 -17.04
CA ILE A 250 40.65 -48.79 -18.35
C ILE A 250 40.38 -47.72 -19.42
N GLY A 251 41.15 -47.57 -20.50
CA GLY A 251 42.16 -48.44 -21.09
C GLY A 251 42.09 -48.25 -22.61
N ASP A 252 43.25 -48.12 -23.25
CA ASP A 252 43.44 -47.93 -24.70
C ASP A 252 42.52 -48.79 -25.58
N GLY A 253 41.93 -48.17 -26.59
CA GLY A 253 41.14 -48.85 -27.62
C GLY A 253 40.78 -47.92 -28.77
N ALA A 254 41.67 -47.84 -29.75
CA ALA A 254 41.48 -47.16 -31.03
C ALA A 254 40.19 -47.59 -31.74
N TYR A 255 39.46 -46.62 -32.30
CA TYR A 255 38.63 -46.84 -33.49
C TYR A 255 38.77 -45.65 -34.43
N GLU A 256 39.35 -45.96 -35.59
CA GLU A 256 39.40 -45.13 -36.78
C GLU A 256 38.03 -45.07 -37.45
N GLY A 257 37.77 -43.93 -38.12
CA GLY A 257 37.04 -43.85 -39.38
C GLY A 257 35.54 -44.12 -39.38
N LEU A 258 34.76 -43.11 -39.76
CA LEU A 258 34.04 -43.15 -41.05
C LEU A 258 33.48 -41.76 -41.36
N ASP A 259 33.74 -41.37 -42.59
CA ASP A 259 33.40 -40.14 -43.27
C ASP A 259 31.89 -40.01 -43.59
N ASP A 260 31.54 -38.79 -43.99
CA ASP A 260 30.55 -38.38 -45.00
C ASP A 260 29.09 -38.84 -44.87
N ASP A 261 28.18 -37.86 -44.77
CA ASP A 261 27.36 -37.48 -45.92
C ASP A 261 26.58 -36.18 -45.63
N GLU A 262 26.76 -35.23 -46.56
CA GLU A 262 25.89 -34.10 -46.85
C GLU A 262 24.48 -34.60 -47.21
N ASP A 263 23.43 -33.92 -46.77
CA ASP A 263 22.20 -33.89 -47.56
C ASP A 263 21.50 -32.54 -47.42
N ASP A 264 21.19 -32.01 -48.59
CA ASP A 264 20.71 -30.70 -48.91
C ASP A 264 19.19 -30.75 -49.02
N GLY A 265 18.50 -29.71 -48.56
CA GLY A 265 17.04 -29.69 -48.61
C GLY A 265 16.46 -28.29 -48.58
N GLU A 266 16.71 -27.54 -49.64
CA GLU A 266 15.92 -26.37 -50.06
C GLU A 266 14.44 -26.73 -50.31
N GLY A 267 13.56 -25.73 -50.21
CA GLY A 267 12.15 -25.81 -50.60
C GLY A 267 11.28 -24.92 -49.72
N ASP A 268 11.23 -23.60 -49.93
CA ASP A 268 10.62 -22.86 -51.05
C ASP A 268 9.14 -22.50 -50.84
N ASP A 269 8.91 -21.23 -51.09
CA ASP A 269 7.75 -20.51 -51.60
C ASP A 269 6.43 -20.25 -50.85
N GLY A 270 5.94 -19.04 -51.14
CA GLY A 270 4.55 -18.61 -51.02
C GLY A 270 4.30 -17.71 -49.81
N GLY A 271 4.33 -16.38 -49.87
CA GLY A 271 3.95 -15.52 -50.98
C GLY A 271 2.62 -14.83 -50.65
N GLU A 272 2.65 -13.49 -50.71
CA GLU A 272 1.52 -12.61 -51.00
C GLU A 272 0.43 -12.41 -49.92
N ASP A 273 -0.24 -11.26 -49.79
CA ASP A 273 0.02 -9.86 -50.14
C ASP A 273 -1.18 -9.07 -49.54
N GLU A 274 -1.04 -7.75 -49.54
CA GLU A 274 -2.09 -6.74 -49.68
C GLU A 274 -3.04 -6.30 -48.53
N SER A 275 -3.00 -4.97 -48.39
CA SER A 275 -4.08 -4.01 -48.13
C SER A 275 -4.44 -3.74 -46.66
N ALA A 276 -3.99 -2.65 -46.04
CA ALA A 276 -4.27 -1.22 -46.33
C ALA A 276 -5.79 -0.93 -46.39
N GLY A 277 -6.32 -0.38 -45.30
CA GLY A 277 -7.72 0.02 -45.17
C GLY A 277 -7.97 0.98 -44.01
N GLU A 278 -7.45 2.20 -44.12
CA GLU A 278 -8.03 3.44 -43.57
C GLU A 278 -8.04 4.46 -44.75
N PRO A 279 -8.85 5.54 -44.79
CA PRO A 279 -9.45 6.27 -43.66
C PRO A 279 -10.88 6.85 -43.92
N THR A 280 -11.33 7.68 -42.97
CA THR A 280 -12.42 8.71 -43.03
C THR A 280 -13.84 8.16 -42.82
N SER A 281 -14.74 8.74 -42.01
CA SER A 281 -15.06 10.17 -41.78
C SER A 281 -15.91 10.37 -40.51
N GLU A 282 -15.52 11.31 -39.64
CA GLU A 282 -16.24 12.43 -38.98
C GLU A 282 -17.80 12.46 -38.75
N PRO A 283 -18.35 13.41 -37.92
CA PRO A 283 -19.15 13.08 -36.74
C PRO A 283 -20.63 13.51 -36.82
N ALA A 284 -21.40 13.16 -35.78
CA ALA A 284 -22.63 13.85 -35.34
C ALA A 284 -22.76 13.76 -33.82
#